data_AF-A0A7X6VQ99-F1
#
_entry.id   AF-A0A7X6VQ99-F1
#
_cell.length_a   1.000
_cell.length_b   1.000
_cell.length_c   1.000
_cell.angle_alpha   90.00
_cell.angle_beta   90.00
_cell.angle_gamma   90.00
#
_symmetry.space_group_name_H-M   'P 1'
#
loop_
_entity.id
_entity.type
_entity.pdbx_description
1 polymer ?
#
loop_
_entity_poly.entity_id
_entity_poly.type
_entity_poly.pdbx_seq_one_letter_code
_entity_poly.pdbx_strand_id
1 'polypeptide(L)'
;MEHIWPLIILGIVGGLLGLALALASKYLAVKEDSRIGDIEKLLPGINCGACGTPGCREFATQVLSGEIKNLNRCKPGNAVKNYQPIFEYLQNHPNEDGTIIEVTYN
;
A
#
# COMPACT_ATOMS: atom_id res chain seq x y z
N MET A 1 -30.37 -17.76 -34.75
CA MET A 1 -29.14 -17.02 -35.10
C MET A 1 -29.09 -15.61 -34.50
N GLU A 2 -30.18 -15.10 -33.91
CA GLU A 2 -30.28 -13.72 -33.42
C GLU A 2 -29.42 -13.40 -32.17
N HIS A 3 -29.07 -14.41 -31.37
CA HIS A 3 -28.33 -14.23 -30.11
C HIS A 3 -26.83 -14.55 -30.18
N ILE A 4 -26.33 -15.01 -31.33
CA ILE A 4 -24.92 -15.38 -31.51
C ILE A 4 -24.04 -14.12 -31.73
N TRP A 5 -24.58 -13.10 -32.38
CA TRP A 5 -23.90 -11.81 -32.58
C TRP A 5 -23.57 -11.07 -31.29
N PRO A 6 -24.52 -10.88 -30.35
CA PRO A 6 -24.20 -10.31 -29.04
C PRO A 6 -23.08 -11.07 -28.33
N LEU A 7 -23.09 -12.41 -28.40
CA LEU A 7 -22.08 -13.26 -27.76
C LEU A 7 -20.69 -13.03 -28.35
N ILE A 8 -20.58 -12.95 -29.68
CA ILE A 8 -19.30 -12.74 -30.38
C ILE A 8 -18.78 -11.33 -30.11
N ILE A 9 -19.65 -10.31 -30.16
CA ILE A 9 -19.27 -8.92 -29.90
C ILE A 9 -18.76 -8.77 -28.46
N LEU A 10 -19.47 -9.31 -27.47
CA LEU A 10 -19.05 -9.28 -26.07
C LEU A 10 -17.73 -10.04 -25.87
N GLY A 11 -17.55 -11.18 -26.52
CA GLY A 11 -16.31 -11.95 -26.46
C GLY A 11 -15.11 -11.18 -27.01
N ILE A 12 -15.28 -10.51 -28.16
CA ILE A 12 -14.21 -9.71 -28.78
C ILE A 12 -13.88 -8.50 -27.91
N VAL A 13 -14.89 -7.74 -27.47
CA VAL A 13 -14.68 -6.53 -26.65
C VAL A 13 -14.06 -6.91 -25.30
N GLY A 14 -14.57 -7.95 -24.63
CA GLY A 14 -14.00 -8.45 -23.39
C GLY A 14 -12.55 -8.93 -23.55
N GLY A 15 -12.26 -9.64 -24.65
CA GLY A 15 -10.90 -10.07 -24.98
C GLY A 15 -9.94 -8.90 -25.22
N LEU A 16 -10.36 -7.89 -25.99
CA LEU A 16 -9.57 -6.70 -26.26
C LEU A 16 -9.29 -5.89 -24.98
N LEU A 17 -10.31 -5.66 -24.15
CA LEU A 17 -10.17 -4.93 -22.90
C LEU A 17 -9.31 -5.71 -21.90
N GLY A 18 -9.49 -7.03 -21.81
CA GLY A 18 -8.66 -7.90 -20.97
C GLY A 18 -7.19 -7.88 -21.39
N LEU A 19 -6.92 -7.95 -22.70
CA LEU A 19 -5.56 -7.85 -23.23
C LEU A 19 -4.94 -6.48 -22.95
N ALA A 20 -5.70 -5.40 -23.18
CA ALA A 20 -5.25 -4.05 -22.91
C ALA A 20 -4.91 -3.85 -21.42
N LEU A 21 -5.75 -4.36 -20.50
CA LEU A 21 -5.51 -4.27 -19.06
C LEU A 21 -4.29 -5.11 -18.64
N ALA A 22 -4.10 -6.30 -19.21
CA ALA A 22 -2.94 -7.14 -18.94
C ALA A 22 -1.63 -6.46 -19.36
N LEU A 23 -1.60 -5.85 -20.55
CA LEU A 23 -0.45 -5.07 -21.02
C LEU A 23 -0.23 -3.85 -20.14
N ALA A 24 -1.27 -3.08 -19.83
CA ALA A 24 -1.19 -1.92 -18.96
C ALA A 24 -0.63 -2.27 -17.57
N SER A 25 -1.10 -3.38 -16.96
CA SER A 25 -0.61 -3.86 -15.66
C SER A 25 0.90 -4.14 -15.68
N LYS A 26 1.42 -4.72 -16.76
CA LYS A 26 2.85 -5.00 -16.88
C LYS A 26 3.69 -3.75 -17.15
N TYR A 27 3.23 -2.87 -18.04
CA TYR A 27 4.00 -1.70 -18.47
C TYR A 27 3.91 -0.51 -17.49
N LEU A 28 2.81 -0.40 -16.74
CA LEU A 28 2.58 0.65 -15.74
C LEU A 28 2.86 0.16 -14.31
N ALA A 29 3.50 -0.99 -14.15
CA ALA A 29 3.91 -1.50 -12.84
C ALA A 29 4.92 -0.55 -12.21
N VAL A 30 4.50 0.16 -11.16
CA VAL A 30 5.38 1.00 -10.35
C VAL A 30 6.21 0.10 -9.43
N LYS A 31 7.51 0.37 -9.33
CA LYS A 31 8.37 -0.28 -8.32
C LYS A 31 7.96 0.24 -6.94
N GLU A 32 7.35 -0.63 -6.14
CA GLU A 32 7.05 -0.31 -4.75
C GLU A 32 8.27 -0.48 -3.86
N ASP A 33 8.40 0.39 -2.86
CA ASP A 33 9.36 0.24 -1.77
C ASP A 33 8.96 -0.97 -0.92
N SER A 34 9.86 -1.96 -0.81
CA SER A 34 9.62 -3.18 -0.03
C SER A 34 9.33 -2.92 1.44
N ARG A 35 9.81 -1.80 1.99
CA ARG A 35 9.59 -1.39 3.39
C ARG A 35 8.11 -1.12 3.68
N ILE A 36 7.33 -0.72 2.67
CA ILE A 36 5.88 -0.50 2.81
C ILE A 36 5.22 -1.78 3.31
N GLY A 37 5.51 -2.91 2.68
CA GLY A 37 4.92 -4.20 3.02
C GLY A 37 5.35 -4.72 4.38
N ASP A 38 6.57 -4.42 4.82
CA ASP A 38 7.06 -4.84 6.13
C ASP A 38 6.43 -4.02 7.26
N ILE A 39 6.31 -2.70 7.09
CA ILE A 39 5.57 -1.85 8.04
C ILE A 39 4.09 -2.22 8.06
N GLU A 40 3.48 -2.52 6.90
CA GLU A 40 2.08 -2.95 6.81
C GLU A 40 1.80 -4.19 7.66
N LYS A 41 2.72 -5.17 7.69
CA LYS A 41 2.60 -6.38 8.52
C LYS A 41 2.68 -6.10 10.03
N LEU A 42 3.36 -5.03 10.42
CA LEU A 42 3.47 -4.59 11.82
C LEU A 42 2.25 -3.76 12.27
N LEU A 43 1.41 -3.31 11.33
CA LEU A 43 0.16 -2.63 11.61
C LEU A 43 -0.96 -3.64 11.93
N PRO A 44 -2.08 -3.20 12.54
CA PRO A 44 -3.21 -4.07 12.84
C PRO A 44 -3.88 -4.73 11.61
N GLY A 45 -3.66 -4.21 10.39
CA GLY A 45 -4.25 -4.74 9.15
C GLY A 45 -5.77 -4.55 8.99
N ILE A 46 -6.41 -3.77 9.87
CA ILE A 46 -7.88 -3.64 9.91
C ILE A 46 -8.43 -2.70 8.81
N ASN A 47 -7.59 -1.81 8.24
CA ASN A 47 -7.99 -0.84 7.20
C ASN A 47 -9.21 0.02 7.59
N CYS A 48 -9.29 0.45 8.85
CA CYS A 48 -10.44 1.19 9.40
C CYS A 48 -10.50 2.69 9.00
N GLY A 49 -9.47 3.26 8.39
CA GLY A 49 -9.42 4.67 7.99
C GLY A 49 -9.34 5.70 9.11
N ALA A 50 -9.27 5.29 10.38
CA ALA A 50 -9.28 6.21 11.53
C ALA A 50 -8.05 7.14 11.63
N CYS A 51 -6.97 6.81 10.92
CA CYS A 51 -5.75 7.61 10.79
C CYS A 51 -5.82 8.66 9.66
N GLY A 52 -6.91 8.69 8.86
CA GLY A 52 -7.08 9.59 7.73
C GLY A 52 -6.51 9.08 6.40
N THR A 53 -5.97 7.86 6.38
CA THR A 53 -5.49 7.17 5.16
C THR A 53 -6.49 6.09 4.72
N PRO A 54 -6.60 5.78 3.41
CA PRO A 54 -7.53 4.76 2.89
C PRO A 54 -7.23 3.32 3.36
N GLY A 55 -6.03 3.06 3.89
CA GLY A 55 -5.66 1.74 4.41
C GLY A 55 -4.35 1.74 5.20
N CYS A 56 -4.01 0.58 5.78
CA CYS A 56 -2.78 0.34 6.54
C CYS A 56 -1.54 0.44 5.63
N ARG A 57 -1.62 -0.09 4.40
CA ARG A 57 -0.55 0.05 3.40
C ARG A 57 -0.26 1.52 3.06
N GLU A 58 -1.31 2.30 2.88
CA GLU A 58 -1.17 3.73 2.58
C GLU A 58 -0.63 4.50 3.80
N PHE A 59 -1.03 4.11 5.01
CA PHE A 59 -0.42 4.64 6.23
C PHE A 59 1.09 4.38 6.28
N ALA A 60 1.52 3.14 5.99
CA ALA A 60 2.94 2.80 5.92
C ALA A 60 3.68 3.62 4.84
N THR A 61 3.06 3.83 3.69
CA THR A 61 3.61 4.66 2.59
C THR A 61 3.79 6.11 3.01
N GLN A 62 2.80 6.68 3.72
CA GLN A 62 2.88 8.06 4.23
C GLN A 62 3.86 8.22 5.39
N VAL A 63 4.07 7.17 6.19
CA VAL A 63 5.16 7.14 7.17
C VAL A 63 6.51 7.18 6.45
N LEU A 64 6.69 6.37 5.40
CA LEU A 64 7.94 6.31 4.65
C LEU A 64 8.25 7.58 3.83
N SER A 65 7.24 8.29 3.34
CA SER A 65 7.41 9.59 2.68
C SER A 65 7.57 10.75 3.67
N GLY A 66 7.41 10.51 4.98
CA GLY A 66 7.53 11.52 6.03
C GLY A 66 6.31 12.43 6.19
N GLU A 67 5.20 12.16 5.50
CA GLU A 67 3.92 12.86 5.68
C GLU A 67 3.31 12.56 7.06
N ILE A 68 3.42 11.31 7.52
CA ILE A 68 3.01 10.89 8.86
C ILE A 68 4.23 10.69 9.74
N LYS A 69 4.46 11.65 10.64
CA LYS A 69 5.55 11.59 11.63
C LYS A 69 5.17 10.93 12.94
N ASN A 70 3.87 10.83 13.26
CA ASN A 70 3.41 10.26 14.52
C ASN A 70 2.62 8.96 14.30
N LEU A 71 3.16 7.84 14.78
CA LEU A 71 2.58 6.50 14.64
C LEU A 71 1.29 6.33 15.45
N ASN A 72 1.09 7.09 16.54
CA ASN A 72 -0.16 7.09 17.32
C ASN A 72 -1.38 7.56 16.52
N ARG A 73 -1.18 8.12 15.32
CA ARG A 73 -2.30 8.39 14.41
C ARG A 73 -3.07 7.12 14.05
N CYS A 74 -2.42 5.95 14.05
CA CYS A 74 -3.10 4.68 13.89
C CYS A 74 -3.86 4.32 15.18
N LYS A 75 -5.03 4.91 15.44
CA LYS A 75 -5.82 4.67 16.68
C LYS A 75 -5.96 3.22 17.14
N PRO A 76 -6.19 2.20 16.27
CA PRO A 76 -6.28 0.81 16.72
C PRO A 76 -4.91 0.17 17.05
N GLY A 77 -3.81 0.83 16.70
CA GLY A 77 -2.47 0.40 17.02
C GLY A 77 -2.12 0.61 18.49
N ASN A 78 -1.11 -0.13 18.95
CA ASN A 78 -0.60 0.01 20.32
C ASN A 78 0.93 0.13 20.29
N ALA A 79 1.47 0.75 21.35
CA ALA A 79 2.89 1.07 21.43
C ALA A 79 3.78 -0.18 21.38
N VAL A 80 3.41 -1.25 22.09
CA VAL A 80 4.27 -2.42 22.27
C VAL A 80 4.28 -3.34 21.04
N LYS A 81 3.12 -3.63 20.46
CA LYS A 81 2.99 -4.59 19.36
C LYS A 81 3.22 -3.98 17.99
N ASN A 82 2.98 -2.67 17.84
CA ASN A 82 2.97 -2.03 16.53
C ASN A 82 3.99 -0.89 16.44
N TYR A 83 3.89 0.14 17.30
CA TYR A 83 4.71 1.35 17.10
C TYR A 83 6.18 1.14 17.40
N GLN A 84 6.51 0.45 18.50
CA GLN A 84 7.89 0.16 18.88
C GLN A 84 8.61 -0.71 17.82
N PRO A 85 8.01 -1.81 17.32
CA PRO A 85 8.59 -2.57 16.20
C PRO A 85 8.76 -1.75 14.92
N ILE A 86 7.81 -0.87 14.57
CA ILE A 86 7.92 0.00 13.39
C ILE A 86 9.07 1.00 13.57
N PHE A 87 9.18 1.59 14.75
CA PHE A 87 10.26 2.52 15.09
C PHE A 87 11.64 1.86 14.97
N GLU A 88 11.79 0.65 15.54
CA GLU A 88 13.02 -0.13 15.44
C GLU A 88 13.32 -0.56 13.99
N TYR A 89 12.30 -0.96 13.23
CA TYR A 89 12.46 -1.32 11.82
C TYR A 89 12.99 -0.15 10.98
N LEU A 90 12.46 1.06 11.18
CA LEU A 90 12.86 2.27 10.47
C LEU A 90 14.30 2.71 10.78
N GLN A 91 14.81 2.41 11.98
CA GLN A 91 16.21 2.65 12.31
C GLN A 91 17.17 1.70 11.56
N ASN A 92 16.73 0.46 11.33
CA ASN A 92 17.53 -0.57 10.65
C ASN A 92 17.43 -0.50 9.11
N HIS A 93 16.45 0.24 8.56
CA HIS A 93 16.20 0.35 7.11
C HIS A 93 16.10 1.82 6.66
N PRO A 94 17.23 2.55 6.63
CA PRO A 94 17.27 3.94 6.20
C PRO A 94 16.89 4.10 4.72
N ASN A 95 16.60 5.35 4.31
CA ASN A 95 16.32 5.68 2.91
C ASN A 95 17.55 5.44 2.01
N GLU A 96 17.35 5.46 0.69
CA GLU A 96 18.42 5.34 -0.30
C GLU A 96 19.54 6.39 -0.09
N ASP A 97 19.20 7.56 0.44
CA ASP A 97 20.13 8.64 0.80
C ASP A 97 20.82 8.47 2.17
N GLY A 98 20.52 7.40 2.90
CA GLY A 98 21.06 7.12 4.24
C GLY A 98 20.39 7.90 5.38
N THR A 99 19.42 8.76 5.08
CA THR A 99 18.64 9.48 6.10
C THR A 99 17.67 8.56 6.82
N ILE A 100 17.55 8.72 8.15
CA ILE A 100 16.55 8.02 8.96
C ILE A 100 15.26 8.84 8.98
N ILE A 101 14.13 8.15 8.86
CA ILE A 101 12.82 8.78 8.96
C ILE A 101 12.52 9.04 10.43
N GLU A 102 12.46 10.31 10.80
CA GLU A 102 12.11 10.72 12.16
C GLU A 102 10.61 10.49 12.42
N VAL A 103 10.32 9.46 13.21
CA VAL A 103 8.97 9.11 13.65
C VAL A 103 8.86 9.11 15.17
N THR A 104 7.69 9.45 15.68
CA THR A 104 7.38 9.47 17.11
C THR A 104 6.10 8.69 17.42
N TYR A 105 5.93 8.21 18.66
CA TYR A 105 4.75 7.46 19.10
C TYR A 105 4.38 7.70 20.56
N ASN A 106 4.84 8.82 21.11
CA ASN A 106 4.51 9.34 22.43
C ASN A 106 3.16 10.04 22.47
#